data_AF-A0A9E0XNB4-F1
#
_entry.id   AF-A0A9E0XNB4-F1
#
_cell.length_a   1.000
_cell.length_b   1.000
_cell.length_c   1.000
_cell.angle_alpha   90.00
_cell.angle_beta   90.00
_cell.angle_gamma   90.00
#
_symmetry.space_group_name_H-M   'P 1'
#
loop_
_entity.id
_entity.type
_entity.pdbx_description
1 polymer ?
#
loop_
_entity_poly.entity_id
_entity_poly.type
_entity_poly.pdbx_seq_one_letter_code
_entity_poly.pdbx_strand_id
1 'polypeptide(L)'
;IEGLDEDIVNELRNRARNTLLTEAIATEEKLDGVADDLLSLDGMDREIAAKLAGQGVKTRDDLAELATDELTEMTGIDDERAKQLILTARAHWFE
;
A
#
# COMPACT_ATOMS: atom_id res chain seq x y z
N ILE A 1 5.64 41.31 -10.93
CA ILE A 1 5.32 39.95 -10.46
C ILE A 1 4.14 40.13 -9.52
N GLU A 2 2.92 39.97 -10.04
CA GLU A 2 1.71 39.91 -9.22
C GLU A 2 1.81 38.64 -8.38
N GLY A 3 1.77 38.82 -7.06
CA GLY A 3 1.86 37.73 -6.11
C GLY A 3 0.57 36.92 -6.15
N LEU A 4 0.71 35.60 -6.06
CA LEU A 4 -0.35 34.61 -6.05
C LEU A 4 -1.62 35.14 -5.34
N ASP A 5 -2.65 35.39 -6.13
CA ASP A 5 -3.93 35.94 -5.73
C ASP A 5 -4.65 34.93 -4.82
N GLU A 6 -5.46 35.40 -3.87
CA GLU A 6 -6.19 34.51 -2.94
C GLU A 6 -7.05 33.46 -3.67
N ASP A 7 -7.60 33.82 -4.82
CA ASP A 7 -8.36 32.92 -5.69
C ASP A 7 -7.49 31.79 -6.27
N ILE A 8 -6.26 32.11 -6.72
CA ILE A 8 -5.30 31.12 -7.24
C ILE A 8 -4.84 30.18 -6.10
N VAL A 9 -4.61 30.72 -4.91
CA VAL A 9 -4.27 29.92 -3.71
C VAL A 9 -5.40 28.94 -3.37
N ASN A 10 -6.65 29.42 -3.40
CA ASN A 10 -7.82 28.60 -3.11
C ASN A 10 -8.05 27.53 -4.18
N GLU A 11 -7.87 27.86 -5.46
CA GLU A 11 -7.92 26.89 -6.55
C GLU A 11 -6.85 25.80 -6.38
N LEU A 12 -5.60 26.20 -6.08
CA LEU A 12 -4.49 25.26 -5.87
C LEU A 12 -4.76 24.31 -4.69
N ARG A 13 -5.27 24.83 -3.57
CA ARG A 13 -5.66 24.02 -2.41
C ARG A 13 -6.78 23.05 -2.76
N ASN A 14 -7.79 23.50 -3.50
CA ASN A 14 -8.89 22.65 -3.93
C ASN A 14 -8.40 21.53 -4.86
N ARG A 15 -7.51 21.86 -5.81
CA ARG A 15 -6.91 20.85 -6.70
C ARG A 15 -6.10 19.83 -5.90
N ALA A 16 -5.26 20.26 -4.96
CA ALA A 16 -4.49 19.35 -4.11
C ALA A 16 -5.40 18.41 -3.30
N ARG A 17 -6.48 18.93 -2.71
CA ARG A 17 -7.47 18.11 -1.99
C ARG A 17 -8.15 17.09 -2.90
N ASN A 18 -8.55 17.50 -4.10
CA ASN A 18 -9.19 16.60 -5.06
C ASN A 18 -8.24 15.48 -5.51
N THR A 19 -6.96 15.80 -5.73
CA THR A 19 -5.93 14.80 -6.05
C THR A 19 -5.77 13.80 -4.91
N LEU A 20 -5.62 14.26 -3.66
CA LEU A 20 -5.49 13.37 -2.50
C LEU A 20 -6.72 12.47 -2.31
N LEU A 21 -7.93 13.00 -2.52
CA LEU A 21 -9.15 12.21 -2.46
C LEU A 21 -9.19 11.13 -3.55
N THR A 22 -8.79 11.49 -4.77
CA THR A 22 -8.74 10.56 -5.91
C THR A 22 -7.74 9.43 -5.65
N GLU A 23 -6.57 9.75 -5.08
CA GLU A 23 -5.55 8.77 -4.69
C GLU A 23 -6.05 7.84 -3.58
N ALA A 24 -6.77 8.38 -2.59
CA ALA A 24 -7.38 7.58 -1.52
C ALA A 24 -8.43 6.60 -2.07
N ILE A 25 -9.28 7.05 -2.99
CA ILE A 25 -10.28 6.18 -3.65
C ILE A 25 -9.58 5.08 -4.46
N ALA A 26 -8.59 5.43 -5.28
CA ALA A 26 -7.85 4.46 -6.07
C ALA A 26 -7.10 3.43 -5.21
N THR A 27 -6.61 3.85 -4.03
CA THR A 27 -6.03 2.93 -3.05
C THR A 27 -7.08 1.97 -2.50
N GLU A 28 -8.25 2.47 -2.11
CA GLU A 28 -9.34 1.63 -1.59
C GLU A 28 -9.84 0.62 -2.63
N GLU A 29 -9.99 1.03 -3.89
CA GLU A 29 -10.38 0.15 -5.00
C GLU A 29 -9.38 -0.99 -5.22
N LYS A 30 -8.08 -0.74 -5.02
CA LYS A 30 -7.06 -1.80 -5.11
C LYS A 30 -7.14 -2.80 -3.97
N LEU A 31 -7.58 -2.36 -2.80
CA LEU A 31 -7.77 -3.22 -1.64
C LEU A 31 -9.06 -4.06 -1.75
N ASP A 32 -9.91 -3.79 -2.74
CA ASP A 32 -11.11 -4.59 -2.97
C ASP A 32 -10.78 -6.04 -3.34
N GLY A 33 -11.35 -6.97 -2.59
CA GLY A 33 -11.07 -8.39 -2.67
C GLY A 33 -9.70 -8.83 -2.14
N VAL A 34 -8.97 -7.97 -1.44
CA VAL A 34 -7.82 -8.38 -0.60
C VAL A 34 -8.36 -9.02 0.67
N ALA A 35 -7.76 -10.14 1.09
CA ALA A 35 -8.20 -10.87 2.26
C ALA A 35 -7.88 -10.11 3.56
N ASP A 36 -8.82 -10.15 4.50
CA ASP A 36 -8.70 -9.44 5.78
C ASP A 36 -7.49 -9.90 6.61
N ASP A 37 -7.06 -11.15 6.45
CA ASP A 37 -5.90 -11.72 7.14
C ASP A 37 -4.56 -11.15 6.64
N LEU A 38 -4.49 -10.76 5.36
CA LEU A 38 -3.37 -10.00 4.82
C LEU A 38 -3.38 -8.56 5.35
N LEU A 39 -4.55 -7.91 5.35
CA LEU A 39 -4.70 -6.52 5.81
C LEU A 39 -4.46 -6.34 7.31
N SER A 40 -4.74 -7.36 8.11
CA SER A 40 -4.56 -7.36 9.57
C SER A 40 -3.22 -7.94 10.03
N LEU A 41 -2.34 -8.33 9.09
CA LEU A 41 -1.02 -8.87 9.40
C LEU A 41 -0.15 -7.84 10.14
N ASP A 42 0.57 -8.28 11.17
CA ASP A 42 1.45 -7.39 11.91
C ASP A 42 2.56 -6.83 11.01
N GLY A 43 2.74 -5.50 11.06
CA GLY A 43 3.66 -4.76 10.18
C GLY A 43 3.12 -4.42 8.79
N MET A 44 1.91 -4.89 8.43
CA MET A 44 1.26 -4.53 7.16
C MET A 44 0.67 -3.12 7.23
N ASP A 45 0.81 -2.36 6.15
CA ASP A 45 0.13 -1.09 5.96
C ASP A 45 -0.70 -1.09 4.67
N ARG A 46 -1.66 -0.16 4.59
CA ARG A 46 -2.59 -0.07 3.45
C ARG A 46 -1.89 0.23 2.13
N GLU A 47 -0.76 0.95 2.17
CA GLU A 47 -0.04 1.32 0.95
C GLU A 47 0.68 0.09 0.36
N ILE A 48 1.35 -0.69 1.20
CA ILE A 48 1.98 -1.95 0.84
C ILE A 48 0.92 -2.95 0.36
N ALA A 49 -0.18 -3.11 1.11
CA ALA A 49 -1.26 -4.00 0.71
C ALA A 49 -1.84 -3.61 -0.66
N ALA A 50 -2.00 -2.32 -0.96
CA ALA A 50 -2.49 -1.86 -2.25
C ALA A 50 -1.47 -2.09 -3.39
N LYS A 51 -0.17 -1.95 -3.11
CA LYS A 51 0.91 -2.28 -4.06
C LYS A 51 0.93 -3.78 -4.36
N LEU A 52 0.80 -4.63 -3.34
CA LEU A 52 0.73 -6.08 -3.46
C LEU A 52 -0.52 -6.53 -4.24
N ALA A 53 -1.68 -5.98 -3.91
CA ALA A 53 -2.93 -6.28 -4.59
C ALA A 53 -2.90 -5.90 -6.07
N GLY A 54 -2.25 -4.78 -6.40
CA GLY A 54 -2.01 -4.35 -7.79
C GLY A 54 -1.15 -5.32 -8.60
N GLN A 55 -0.43 -6.23 -7.93
CA GLN A 55 0.40 -7.26 -8.55
C GLN A 55 -0.16 -8.68 -8.36
N GLY A 56 -1.39 -8.79 -7.86
CA GLY A 56 -2.10 -10.06 -7.72
C GLY A 56 -1.91 -10.78 -6.39
N VAL A 57 -1.14 -10.21 -5.46
CA VAL A 57 -0.96 -10.76 -4.10
C VAL A 57 -2.10 -10.25 -3.22
N LYS A 58 -3.07 -11.12 -2.94
CA LYS A 58 -4.33 -10.74 -2.28
C LYS A 58 -4.58 -11.47 -0.97
N THR A 59 -3.84 -12.54 -0.69
CA THR A 59 -4.00 -13.35 0.52
C THR A 59 -2.71 -13.39 1.33
N ARG A 60 -2.83 -13.79 2.60
CA ARG A 60 -1.66 -14.04 3.45
C ARG A 60 -0.76 -15.14 2.88
N ASP A 61 -1.34 -16.16 2.23
CA ASP A 61 -0.59 -17.24 1.57
C ASP A 61 0.21 -16.71 0.37
N ASP A 62 -0.39 -15.87 -0.48
CA ASP A 62 0.32 -15.26 -1.61
C ASP A 62 1.56 -14.49 -1.14
N LEU A 63 1.44 -13.74 -0.03
CA LEU A 63 2.57 -13.04 0.58
C LEU A 63 3.61 -14.00 1.16
N ALA A 64 3.18 -15.11 1.77
CA ALA A 64 4.07 -16.11 2.35
C ALA A 64 4.92 -16.84 1.29
N GLU A 65 4.41 -16.94 0.06
CA GLU A 65 5.12 -17.54 -1.08
C GLU A 65 6.20 -16.64 -1.67
N LEU A 66 6.13 -15.31 -1.46
CA LEU A 66 7.09 -14.36 -2.03
C LEU A 66 8.52 -14.53 -1.50
N ALA A 67 9.48 -14.16 -2.35
CA ALA A 67 10.86 -13.92 -1.94
C ALA A 67 11.05 -12.50 -1.36
N THR A 68 12.06 -12.31 -0.51
CA THR A 68 12.39 -10.98 0.05
C THR A 68 12.69 -9.97 -1.06
N ASP A 69 13.53 -10.34 -2.04
CA ASP A 69 13.91 -9.45 -3.15
C ASP A 69 12.69 -9.04 -4.00
N GLU A 70 11.77 -9.99 -4.22
CA GLU A 70 10.52 -9.74 -4.94
C GLU A 70 9.65 -8.75 -4.18
N LEU A 71 9.42 -8.97 -2.89
CA LEU A 71 8.63 -8.05 -2.06
C LEU A 71 9.25 -6.63 -2.00
N THR A 72 10.58 -6.54 -1.88
CA THR A 72 11.32 -5.28 -1.94
C THR A 72 11.11 -4.57 -3.28
N GLU A 73 11.24 -5.28 -4.40
CA GLU A 73 11.02 -4.73 -5.76
C GLU A 73 9.58 -4.25 -5.96
N MET A 74 8.60 -4.99 -5.44
CA MET A 74 7.17 -4.68 -5.58
C MET A 74 6.73 -3.46 -4.78
N THR A 75 7.29 -3.29 -3.58
CA THR A 75 6.74 -2.36 -2.58
C THR A 75 7.67 -1.17 -2.28
N GLY A 76 8.96 -1.33 -2.54
CA GLY A 76 10.02 -0.35 -2.26
C GLY A 76 10.42 -0.28 -0.79
N ILE A 77 10.01 -1.24 0.04
CA ILE A 77 10.45 -1.33 1.44
C ILE A 77 11.86 -1.91 1.53
N ASP A 78 12.52 -1.76 2.69
CA ASP A 78 13.82 -2.37 2.92
C ASP A 78 13.72 -3.89 3.12
N ASP A 79 14.82 -4.60 2.82
CA ASP A 79 14.90 -6.06 2.90
C ASP A 79 14.58 -6.62 4.29
N GLU A 80 14.95 -5.90 5.37
CA GLU A 80 14.66 -6.37 6.72
C GLU A 80 13.16 -6.33 6.99
N ARG A 81 12.48 -5.23 6.64
CA ARG A 81 11.03 -5.13 6.74
C ARG A 81 10.32 -6.16 5.85
N ALA A 82 10.78 -6.35 4.62
CA ALA A 82 10.25 -7.36 3.70
C ALA A 82 10.37 -8.77 4.29
N LYS A 83 11.54 -9.12 4.82
CA LYS A 83 11.77 -10.41 5.47
C LYS A 83 10.87 -10.61 6.69
N GLN A 84 10.71 -9.62 7.54
CA GLN A 84 9.83 -9.72 8.71
C GLN A 84 8.38 -9.96 8.28
N LEU A 85 7.87 -9.22 7.28
CA LEU A 85 6.51 -9.42 6.75
C LEU A 85 6.30 -10.83 6.21
N ILE A 86 7.25 -11.36 5.43
CA ILE A 86 7.18 -12.72 4.88
C ILE A 86 7.22 -13.76 6.00
N LEU A 87 8.05 -13.57 7.02
CA LEU A 87 8.12 -14.49 8.16
C LEU A 87 6.83 -14.47 8.98
N THR A 88 6.26 -13.30 9.25
CA THR A 88 4.96 -13.15 9.92
C THR A 88 3.85 -13.80 9.10
N ALA A 89 3.86 -13.62 7.78
CA ALA A 89 2.93 -14.30 6.88
C ALA A 89 3.10 -15.81 6.97
N ARG A 90 4.33 -16.35 6.98
CA ARG A 90 4.61 -17.80 7.08
C ARG A 90 4.34 -18.41 8.46
N ALA A 91 4.29 -17.61 9.52
CA ALA A 91 4.15 -18.12 10.89
C ALA A 91 2.93 -19.04 11.04
N HIS A 92 1.85 -18.76 10.32
CA HIS A 92 0.62 -19.56 10.37
C HIS A 92 0.75 -20.97 9.75
N TRP A 93 1.76 -21.24 8.93
CA TRP A 93 2.03 -22.59 8.42
C TRP A 93 2.68 -23.49 9.48
N PHE A 94 3.17 -22.89 10.58
CA PHE A 94 3.86 -23.58 11.66
C PHE A 94 3.03 -23.65 12.96
N GLU A 95 1.79 -23.15 12.95
CA GLU A 95 0.78 -23.33 14.01
C GLU A 95 -0.11 -24.56 13.73
#